data_AF-A0A0N5B2T0-F1
#
_entry.id   AF-A0A0N5B2T0-F1
#
_cell.length_a   1.000
_cell.length_b   1.000
_cell.length_c   1.000
_cell.angle_alpha   90.00
_cell.angle_beta   90.00
_cell.angle_gamma   90.00
#
_symmetry.space_group_name_H-M   'P 1'
#
loop_
_entity.id
_entity.type
_entity.pdbx_description
1 polymer ?
#
loop_
_entity_poly.entity_id
_entity_poly.type
_entity_poly.pdbx_seq_one_letter_code
_entity_poly.pdbx_strand_id
1 'polypeptide(L)'
;MIFFVVTYLLLFTTILNACTCRLKSIQDIICSSDWVSHLTILGKYDTIAIDTNVEGPQIAGNLMYITLHKEIFKVADNETEIEPIIFTAKNEVVCGMPDLVVGKEYLLAGYYTGDINRIRLCDQMSPEKNPRFLFPPEWYQIPEDIKDKLRKDFYKCA
;
A
#
# COMPACT_ATOMS: atom_id res chain seq x y z
N MET A 1 41.10 25.38 12.90
CA MET A 1 40.63 24.61 11.73
C MET A 1 39.90 23.31 12.10
N ILE A 2 40.36 22.52 13.08
CA ILE A 2 39.68 21.26 13.49
C ILE A 2 38.28 21.50 14.10
N PHE A 3 38.11 22.58 14.87
CA PHE A 3 36.83 22.88 15.53
C PHE A 3 35.67 23.19 14.57
N PHE A 4 35.96 23.75 13.39
CA PHE A 4 34.96 24.05 12.35
C PHE A 4 34.53 22.79 11.57
N VAL A 5 35.41 21.78 11.48
CA VAL A 5 35.09 20.51 10.81
C VAL A 5 34.13 19.66 11.65
N VAL A 6 34.29 19.70 12.98
CA VAL A 6 33.41 18.94 13.91
C VAL A 6 32.01 19.55 13.99
N THR A 7 31.89 20.88 13.93
CA THR A 7 30.58 21.56 13.91
C THR A 7 29.82 21.33 12.60
N TYR A 8 30.52 21.19 11.47
CA TYR A 8 29.90 20.86 10.18
C TYR A 8 29.40 19.41 10.10
N LEU A 9 30.07 18.47 10.77
CA LEU A 9 29.67 17.05 10.83
C LEU A 9 28.44 16.80 11.72
N LEU A 10 28.21 17.61 12.76
CA LEU A 10 27.07 17.47 13.67
C LEU A 10 25.75 18.02 13.10
N LEU A 11 25.80 18.81 12.01
CA LEU A 11 24.62 19.38 11.34
C LEU A 11 23.99 18.46 10.29
N PHE A 12 24.62 17.31 9.99
CA PHE A 12 24.14 16.35 8.97
C PHE A 12 23.40 15.13 9.52
N THR A 13 22.88 15.20 10.74
CA THR A 13 21.89 14.21 11.21
C THR A 13 20.49 14.66 10.79
N THR A 14 20.24 14.76 9.48
CA THR A 14 18.87 14.67 9.00
C THR A 14 18.44 13.23 9.27
N ILE A 15 17.58 13.04 10.27
CA ILE A 15 16.89 11.78 10.51
C ILE A 15 16.10 11.52 9.24
N LEU A 16 16.63 10.70 8.34
CA LEU A 16 15.87 10.21 7.20
C LEU A 16 14.78 9.35 7.79
N ASN A 17 13.57 9.92 7.90
CA ASN A 17 12.36 9.16 8.20
C ASN A 17 12.08 8.27 6.98
N ALA A 18 12.77 7.13 6.92
CA ALA A 18 12.49 6.08 5.97
C ALA A 18 11.26 5.28 6.44
N CYS A 19 10.58 4.65 5.49
CA CYS A 19 9.46 3.78 5.79
C CYS A 19 9.94 2.57 6.60
N THR A 20 9.44 2.45 7.83
CA THR A 20 9.68 1.28 8.68
C THR A 20 8.34 0.65 9.05
N CYS A 21 8.09 -0.55 8.55
CA CYS A 21 6.86 -1.28 8.81
C CYS A 21 6.98 -2.19 10.03
N ARG A 22 5.95 -2.20 10.87
CA ARG A 22 5.80 -3.23 11.90
C ARG A 22 5.30 -4.51 11.25
N LEU A 23 5.84 -5.67 11.66
CA LEU A 23 5.27 -6.96 11.30
C LEU A 23 3.85 -7.08 11.87
N LYS A 24 2.88 -7.32 10.98
CA LYS A 24 1.47 -7.53 11.29
C LYS A 24 1.07 -8.93 10.84
N SER A 25 0.18 -9.59 11.59
CA SER A 25 -0.41 -10.85 11.14
C SER A 25 -1.35 -10.60 9.96
N ILE A 26 -1.69 -11.65 9.20
CA ILE A 26 -2.70 -11.55 8.13
C ILE A 26 -4.04 -11.02 8.69
N GLN A 27 -4.44 -11.49 9.87
CA GLN A 27 -5.66 -11.05 10.53
C GLN A 27 -5.63 -9.55 10.86
N ASP A 28 -4.51 -9.04 11.40
CA ASP A 28 -4.39 -7.60 11.71
C ASP A 28 -4.49 -6.73 10.46
N ILE A 29 -3.90 -7.17 9.34
CA ILE A 29 -4.00 -6.47 8.05
C ILE A 29 -5.45 -6.44 7.58
N ILE A 30 -6.12 -7.59 7.54
CA ILE A 30 -7.54 -7.68 7.14
C ILE A 30 -8.40 -6.78 8.02
N CYS A 31 -8.20 -6.80 9.33
CA CYS A 31 -9.04 -6.05 10.25
C CYS A 31 -8.79 -4.54 10.23
N SER A 32 -7.57 -4.11 9.96
CA SER A 32 -7.22 -2.68 9.89
C SER A 32 -7.40 -2.03 8.52
N SER A 33 -7.68 -2.81 7.46
CA SER A 33 -7.91 -2.31 6.10
C SER A 33 -9.39 -2.12 5.82
N ASP A 34 -9.76 -1.18 4.97
CA ASP A 34 -11.17 -1.00 4.57
C ASP A 34 -11.57 -2.06 3.53
N TRP A 35 -10.62 -2.47 2.68
CA TRP A 35 -10.84 -3.53 1.70
C TRP A 35 -9.61 -4.42 1.53
N VAL A 36 -9.87 -5.65 1.06
CA VAL A 36 -8.86 -6.64 0.69
C VAL A 36 -9.32 -7.35 -0.57
N SER A 37 -8.46 -7.39 -1.59
CA SER A 37 -8.84 -7.97 -2.88
C SER A 37 -7.66 -8.55 -3.64
N HIS A 38 -7.92 -9.67 -4.33
CA HIS A 38 -7.10 -10.12 -5.44
C HIS A 38 -7.46 -9.29 -6.67
N LEU A 39 -6.47 -8.58 -7.21
CA LEU A 39 -6.66 -7.65 -8.32
C LEU A 39 -5.55 -7.74 -9.36
N THR A 40 -5.81 -7.19 -10.55
CA THR A 40 -4.82 -7.00 -11.62
C THR A 40 -4.53 -5.52 -11.81
N ILE A 41 -3.26 -5.14 -12.01
CA ILE A 41 -2.89 -3.78 -12.38
C ILE A 41 -3.08 -3.61 -13.89
N LEU A 42 -4.00 -2.74 -14.31
CA LEU A 42 -4.27 -2.44 -15.72
C LEU A 42 -3.44 -1.26 -16.24
N GLY A 43 -3.12 -0.30 -15.37
CA GLY A 43 -2.35 0.88 -15.75
C GLY A 43 -1.66 1.53 -14.55
N LYS A 44 -0.59 2.27 -14.83
CA LYS A 44 0.23 3.01 -13.85
C LYS A 44 0.52 4.40 -14.41
N TYR A 45 0.19 5.44 -13.65
CA TYR A 45 0.29 6.83 -14.09
C TYR A 45 0.88 7.69 -12.98
N ASP A 46 1.86 8.51 -13.34
CA ASP A 46 2.37 9.57 -12.47
C ASP A 46 1.36 10.71 -12.41
N THR A 47 0.82 11.00 -11.23
CA THR A 47 0.08 12.26 -11.05
C THR A 47 1.10 13.38 -10.88
N ILE A 48 1.06 14.40 -11.72
CA ILE A 48 1.86 15.62 -11.54
C ILE A 48 1.00 16.58 -10.70
N ALA A 49 1.65 17.27 -9.77
CA ALA A 49 1.05 18.06 -8.71
C ALA A 49 0.48 19.42 -9.18
N ILE A 50 -0.76 19.67 -8.74
CA ILE A 50 -1.34 20.95 -8.29
C ILE A 50 -1.41 22.09 -9.32
N ASP A 51 -2.59 22.27 -9.91
CA ASP A 51 -3.09 23.63 -10.10
C ASP A 51 -3.60 24.12 -8.73
N THR A 52 -2.95 25.13 -8.16
CA THR A 52 -3.32 25.71 -6.86
C THR A 52 -4.69 26.38 -6.87
N ASN A 53 -5.33 26.47 -8.04
CA ASN A 53 -6.64 27.08 -8.23
C ASN A 53 -7.81 26.07 -8.23
N VAL A 54 -7.53 24.77 -8.10
CA VAL A 54 -8.58 23.72 -8.09
C VAL A 54 -8.83 23.26 -6.66
N GLU A 55 -10.02 23.56 -6.13
CA GLU A 55 -10.53 22.93 -4.92
C GLU A 55 -10.73 21.43 -5.18
N GLY A 56 -9.97 20.61 -4.47
CA GLY A 56 -10.03 19.16 -4.57
C GLY A 56 -9.01 18.51 -3.66
N PRO A 57 -9.18 17.21 -3.34
CA PRO A 57 -8.21 16.53 -2.52
C PRO A 57 -6.84 16.52 -3.19
N GLN A 58 -5.81 16.86 -2.41
CA GLN A 58 -4.45 16.95 -2.93
C GLN A 58 -3.89 15.54 -3.18
N ILE A 59 -3.98 15.08 -4.44
CA ILE A 59 -3.39 13.82 -4.91
C ILE A 59 -1.97 14.05 -5.48
N ALA A 60 -1.48 15.27 -5.33
CA ALA A 60 -0.17 15.73 -5.73
C ALA A 60 0.97 14.86 -5.17
N GLY A 61 1.87 14.41 -6.05
CA GLY A 61 3.01 13.59 -5.62
C GLY A 61 2.68 12.11 -5.37
N ASN A 62 1.46 11.66 -5.73
CA ASN A 62 1.09 10.26 -5.71
C ASN A 62 1.26 9.58 -7.08
N LEU A 63 1.33 8.28 -7.05
CA LEU A 63 1.21 7.40 -8.19
C LEU A 63 -0.22 6.87 -8.22
N MET A 64 -0.81 6.81 -9.42
CA MET A 64 -2.15 6.27 -9.65
C MET A 64 -2.05 4.94 -10.36
N TYR A 65 -2.78 3.95 -9.87
CA TYR A 65 -3.00 2.68 -10.53
C TYR A 65 -4.46 2.55 -10.95
N ILE A 66 -4.67 2.03 -12.16
CA ILE A 66 -5.98 1.52 -12.59
C ILE A 66 -5.95 0.01 -12.37
N THR A 67 -6.96 -0.54 -11.70
CA THR A 67 -7.01 -1.94 -11.31
C THR A 67 -8.31 -2.61 -11.75
N LEU A 68 -8.25 -3.93 -11.82
CA LEU A 68 -9.42 -4.80 -11.95
C LEU A 68 -9.47 -5.72 -10.74
N HIS A 69 -10.44 -5.52 -9.86
CA HIS A 69 -10.72 -6.40 -8.72
C HIS A 69 -11.34 -7.71 -9.22
N LYS A 70 -10.62 -8.82 -9.06
CA LYS A 70 -11.04 -10.15 -9.52
C LYS A 70 -11.82 -10.92 -8.45
N GLU A 71 -11.34 -10.81 -7.22
CA GLU A 71 -11.96 -11.44 -6.06
C GLU A 71 -11.84 -10.48 -4.87
N ILE A 72 -12.96 -10.22 -4.19
CA ILE A 72 -13.04 -9.32 -3.04
C ILE A 72 -13.20 -10.18 -1.79
N PHE A 73 -12.27 -10.05 -0.84
CA PHE A 73 -12.27 -10.79 0.41
C PHE A 73 -12.77 -9.93 1.59
N LYS A 74 -12.59 -8.61 1.48
CA LYS A 74 -13.14 -7.62 2.40
C LYS A 74 -13.49 -6.36 1.63
N VAL A 75 -14.59 -5.75 2.01
CA VAL A 75 -15.04 -4.41 1.61
C VAL A 75 -15.77 -3.78 2.79
N ALA A 76 -15.91 -2.47 2.83
CA ALA A 76 -16.67 -1.80 3.88
C ALA A 76 -18.12 -2.28 3.91
N ASP A 77 -18.75 -2.32 5.09
CA ASP A 77 -20.06 -2.96 5.32
C ASP A 77 -21.21 -2.45 4.43
N ASN A 78 -21.06 -1.27 3.82
CA ASN A 78 -22.08 -0.64 2.97
C ASN A 78 -21.73 -0.61 1.48
N GLU A 79 -20.61 -1.23 1.09
CA GLU A 79 -20.10 -1.21 -0.27
C GLU A 79 -20.04 -2.63 -0.83
N THR A 80 -20.36 -2.78 -2.12
CA THR A 80 -20.27 -4.07 -2.82
C THR A 80 -19.11 -4.13 -3.80
N GLU A 81 -18.53 -2.97 -4.11
CA GLU A 81 -17.47 -2.80 -5.10
C GLU A 81 -16.39 -1.87 -4.53
N ILE A 82 -15.17 -2.01 -5.04
CA ILE A 82 -14.02 -1.17 -4.68
C ILE A 82 -13.70 -0.32 -5.91
N GLU A 83 -13.42 0.98 -5.74
CA GLU A 83 -13.05 1.83 -6.87
C GLU A 83 -11.81 1.30 -7.58
N PRO A 84 -11.82 1.25 -8.92
CA PRO A 84 -10.70 0.73 -9.71
C PRO A 84 -9.49 1.66 -9.73
N ILE A 85 -9.57 2.85 -9.11
CA ILE A 85 -8.49 3.82 -9.08
C ILE A 85 -7.88 3.80 -7.67
N ILE A 86 -6.62 3.41 -7.59
CA ILE A 86 -5.88 3.31 -6.32
C ILE A 86 -4.70 4.27 -6.35
N PHE A 87 -4.50 5.01 -5.26
CA PHE A 87 -3.37 5.92 -5.10
C PHE A 87 -2.36 5.40 -4.09
N THR A 88 -1.08 5.69 -4.34
CA THR A 88 0.00 5.47 -3.37
C THR A 88 1.06 6.54 -3.52
N ALA A 89 1.92 6.74 -2.52
CA ALA A 89 3.03 7.66 -2.69
C ALA A 89 4.02 7.14 -3.76
N LYS A 90 4.66 8.06 -4.50
CA LYS A 90 5.66 7.67 -5.53
C LYS A 90 6.95 7.09 -4.97
N ASN A 91 7.24 7.38 -3.70
CA ASN A 91 8.52 7.06 -3.10
C ASN A 91 8.34 6.08 -1.93
N GLU A 92 9.11 5.00 -1.95
CA GLU A 92 9.15 3.99 -0.90
C GLU A 92 9.57 4.55 0.46
N VAL A 93 10.36 5.64 0.48
CA VAL A 93 10.79 6.33 1.72
C VAL A 93 9.58 6.77 2.55
N VAL A 94 8.45 7.08 1.91
CA VAL A 94 7.18 7.44 2.58
C VAL A 94 6.14 6.32 2.50
N CYS A 95 6.60 5.06 2.41
CA CYS A 95 5.79 3.85 2.30
C CYS A 95 4.93 3.77 1.03
N GLY A 96 5.36 4.47 -0.02
CA GLY A 96 4.80 4.34 -1.35
C GLY A 96 5.06 2.97 -1.95
N MET A 97 4.22 2.60 -2.91
CA MET A 97 4.34 1.32 -3.63
C MET A 97 4.50 1.56 -5.13
N PRO A 98 5.65 2.12 -5.57
CA PRO A 98 5.88 2.40 -6.98
C PRO A 98 6.12 1.14 -7.82
N ASP A 99 6.40 -0.01 -7.21
CA ASP A 99 6.91 -1.18 -7.91
C ASP A 99 5.85 -2.20 -8.36
N LEU A 100 4.56 -1.85 -8.29
CA LEU A 100 3.51 -2.70 -8.86
C LEU A 100 3.58 -2.65 -10.40
N VAL A 101 3.50 -3.83 -11.01
CA VAL A 101 3.73 -4.02 -12.45
C VAL A 101 2.41 -4.19 -13.19
N VAL A 102 2.24 -3.47 -14.28
CA VAL A 102 1.07 -3.60 -15.18
C VAL A 102 0.99 -5.03 -15.73
N GLY A 103 -0.22 -5.60 -15.73
CA GLY A 103 -0.52 -6.97 -16.15
C GLY A 103 -0.27 -8.03 -15.06
N LYS A 104 0.28 -7.65 -13.90
CA LYS A 104 0.47 -8.56 -12.77
C LYS A 104 -0.71 -8.53 -11.81
N GLU A 105 -0.82 -9.62 -11.07
CA GLU A 105 -1.87 -9.86 -10.10
C GLU A 105 -1.31 -9.87 -8.69
N TYR A 106 -2.03 -9.24 -7.77
CA TYR A 106 -1.60 -9.07 -6.38
C TYR A 106 -2.78 -9.30 -5.44
N LEU A 107 -2.47 -9.72 -4.21
CA LEU A 107 -3.38 -9.54 -3.08
C LEU A 107 -3.02 -8.23 -2.41
N LEU A 108 -3.89 -7.24 -2.52
CA LEU A 108 -3.69 -5.94 -1.90
C LEU A 108 -4.75 -5.68 -0.85
N ALA A 109 -4.35 -4.89 0.14
CA ALA A 109 -5.24 -4.30 1.11
C ALA A 109 -5.11 -2.78 1.05
N GLY A 110 -6.22 -2.07 1.20
CA GLY A 110 -6.24 -0.63 1.10
C GLY A 110 -7.21 0.01 2.06
N TYR A 111 -7.20 1.34 2.04
CA TYR A 111 -7.96 2.19 2.93
C TYR A 111 -8.40 3.45 2.21
N TYR A 112 -9.47 4.05 2.71
CA TYR A 112 -10.01 5.30 2.22
C TYR A 112 -9.53 6.47 3.09
N THR A 113 -9.30 7.62 2.46
CA THR A 113 -9.22 8.89 3.20
C THR A 113 -10.10 9.90 2.49
N GLY A 114 -11.29 10.11 3.06
CA GLY A 114 -12.44 10.62 2.28
C GLY A 114 -12.77 9.62 1.17
N ASP A 115 -13.16 10.12 0.00
CA ASP A 115 -13.57 9.29 -1.14
C ASP A 115 -12.39 8.78 -1.99
N ILE A 116 -11.20 8.67 -1.41
CA ILE A 116 -9.97 8.37 -2.16
C ILE A 116 -9.34 7.10 -1.63
N ASN A 117 -9.38 6.08 -2.48
CA ASN A 117 -8.79 4.78 -2.27
C ASN A 117 -7.26 4.85 -2.31
N ARG A 118 -6.61 4.38 -1.25
CA ARG A 118 -5.15 4.38 -1.08
C ARG A 118 -4.61 3.04 -0.65
N ILE A 119 -3.36 2.80 -1.03
CA ILE A 119 -2.53 1.71 -0.52
C ILE A 119 -1.20 2.24 0.00
N ARG A 120 -0.65 1.57 1.00
CA ARG A 120 0.70 1.81 1.53
C ARG A 120 1.38 0.50 1.87
N LEU A 121 2.71 0.51 1.81
CA LEU A 121 3.54 -0.69 1.96
C LEU A 121 3.27 -1.44 3.28
N CYS A 122 3.18 -0.71 4.40
CA CYS A 122 3.04 -1.31 5.74
C CYS A 122 1.66 -1.89 6.07
N ASP A 123 0.69 -1.74 5.17
CA ASP A 123 -0.64 -2.34 5.30
C ASP A 123 -0.83 -3.50 4.35
N GLN A 124 0.23 -3.99 3.71
CA GLN A 124 0.12 -5.16 2.85
C GLN A 124 0.37 -6.45 3.62
N MET A 125 -0.32 -7.51 3.18
CA MET A 125 -0.05 -8.85 3.67
C MET A 125 1.32 -9.31 3.19
N SER A 126 2.09 -9.85 4.11
CA SER A 126 3.33 -10.55 3.82
C SER A 126 3.13 -12.02 4.21
N PRO A 127 3.52 -12.99 3.37
CA PRO A 127 3.47 -14.38 3.76
C PRO A 127 4.34 -14.56 5.01
N GLU A 128 3.69 -14.90 6.13
CA GLU A 128 4.39 -15.15 7.38
C GLU A 128 5.50 -16.18 7.14
N LYS A 129 6.71 -15.83 7.60
CA LYS A 129 7.99 -16.59 7.58
C LYS A 129 9.08 -16.12 6.63
N ASN A 130 8.92 -15.03 5.87
CA ASN A 130 10.07 -14.48 5.16
C ASN A 130 10.20 -12.96 5.32
N PRO A 131 11.19 -12.46 6.11
CA PRO A 131 11.49 -11.03 6.20
C PRO A 131 11.91 -10.41 4.85
N ARG A 132 12.05 -11.21 3.78
CA ARG A 132 12.32 -10.75 2.41
C ARG A 132 11.08 -10.24 1.67
N PHE A 133 9.86 -10.53 2.11
CA PHE A 133 8.66 -9.94 1.52
C PHE A 133 8.42 -8.57 2.16
N LEU A 134 9.29 -7.62 1.81
CA LEU A 134 9.11 -6.18 2.07
C LEU A 134 7.99 -5.60 1.19
N PHE A 135 7.63 -6.29 0.11
CA PHE A 135 6.62 -5.91 -0.87
C PHE A 135 5.47 -6.92 -0.88
N PRO A 136 4.23 -6.51 -1.22
CA PRO A 136 3.13 -7.45 -1.37
C PRO A 136 3.49 -8.55 -2.38
N PRO A 137 3.23 -9.82 -2.06
CA PRO A 137 3.47 -10.91 -3.00
C PRO A 137 2.53 -10.80 -4.20
N GLU A 138 3.01 -11.24 -5.37
CA GLU A 138 2.12 -11.52 -6.50
C GLU A 138 1.16 -12.66 -6.12
N TRP A 139 -0.05 -12.66 -6.68
CA TRP A 139 -1.12 -13.60 -6.33
C TRP A 139 -0.71 -15.08 -6.42
N TYR A 140 0.11 -15.44 -7.42
CA TYR A 140 0.59 -16.81 -7.59
C TYR A 140 1.54 -17.27 -6.47
N GLN A 141 2.17 -16.33 -5.75
CA GLN A 141 3.10 -16.62 -4.65
C GLN A 141 2.39 -16.90 -3.33
N ILE A 142 1.08 -16.62 -3.26
CA ILE A 142 0.28 -16.82 -2.05
C ILE A 142 -0.04 -18.31 -1.91
N PRO A 143 0.25 -18.92 -0.75
CA PRO A 143 -0.09 -20.32 -0.51
C PRO A 143 -1.59 -20.58 -0.62
N GLU A 144 -1.99 -21.74 -1.17
CA GLU A 144 -3.39 -22.11 -1.35
C GLU A 144 -4.16 -22.18 -0.02
N ASP A 145 -3.51 -22.56 1.09
CA ASP A 145 -4.17 -22.58 2.40
C ASP A 145 -4.57 -21.18 2.89
N ILE A 146 -3.81 -20.16 2.51
CA ILE A 146 -4.14 -18.75 2.80
C ILE A 146 -5.28 -18.29 1.90
N LYS A 147 -5.25 -18.62 0.60
CA LYS A 147 -6.35 -18.31 -0.33
C LYS A 147 -7.67 -18.92 0.13
N ASP A 148 -7.64 -20.18 0.59
CA ASP A 148 -8.81 -20.86 1.13
C ASP A 148 -9.34 -20.20 2.41
N LYS A 149 -8.45 -19.74 3.30
CA LYS A 149 -8.84 -19.01 4.52
C LYS A 149 -9.48 -17.66 4.20
N LEU A 150 -8.94 -16.94 3.22
CA LEU A 150 -9.52 -15.67 2.74
C LEU A 150 -10.93 -15.88 2.19
N ARG A 151 -11.13 -16.88 1.33
CA ARG A 151 -12.44 -17.22 0.75
C ARG A 151 -13.49 -17.66 1.74
N LYS A 152 -13.06 -18.29 2.84
CA LYS A 152 -13.95 -18.80 3.89
C LYS A 152 -14.22 -17.79 5.00
N ASP A 153 -13.75 -16.55 4.84
CA ASP A 153 -13.84 -15.51 5.86
C ASP A 153 -13.33 -15.99 7.24
N PHE A 154 -12.17 -16.66 7.23
CA PHE A 154 -11.58 -17.22 8.44
C PHE A 154 -11.08 -16.14 9.41
N TYR A 155 -10.65 -15.00 8.87
CA TYR A 155 -9.99 -13.93 9.61
C TYR A 155 -11.01 -12.94 10.17
N LYS A 156 -11.64 -13.30 11.29
CA LYS A 156 -12.67 -12.49 11.92
C LYS A 156 -12.09 -11.31 12.68
N CYS A 157 -12.73 -10.15 12.55
CA CYS A 157 -12.41 -8.94 13.31
C CYS A 157 -13.35 -8.86 14.51
N ALA A 158 -12.78 -8.76 15.71
CA ALA A 158 -13.52 -8.75 16.97
C ALA A 158 -13.90 -7.33 17.41
#